data_AF-A0A8X7BXV0-F1
#
_entry.id   AF-A0A8X7BXV0-F1
#
_cell.length_a   1.000
_cell.length_b   1.000
_cell.length_c   1.000
_cell.angle_alpha   90.00
_cell.angle_beta   90.00
_cell.angle_gamma   90.00
#
_symmetry.space_group_name_H-M   'P 1'
#
loop_
_entity.id
_entity.type
_entity.pdbx_description
1 polymer ?
#
loop_
_entity_poly.entity_id
_entity_poly.type
_entity_poly.pdbx_seq_one_letter_code
_entity_poly.pdbx_strand_id
1 'polypeptide(L)'
;MPNNRNQETEETFDPQKHVSPIINSLSTSTHHFSNALMQQANSLSGKADMINDPETKKSFMDIVNNLREIASALTSLMDNNNMAIGQFQTLFEDVESLEKRFYCFAGEIQDLIQKMEGIVTNIRLTSNTLQQISDALQEDEVMSEAGLEGDETE
;
A
#
# COMPACT_ATOMS: atom_id res chain seq x y z
N MET A 1 -33.00 -16.36 -10.87
CA MET A 1 -32.82 -14.99 -11.39
C MET A 1 -31.41 -14.54 -10.99
N PRO A 2 -30.51 -14.19 -11.92
CA PRO A 2 -29.19 -13.72 -11.53
C PRO A 2 -29.31 -12.28 -11.01
N ASN A 3 -28.66 -12.07 -9.87
CA ASN A 3 -28.69 -10.84 -9.10
C ASN A 3 -27.90 -9.75 -9.83
N ASN A 4 -28.53 -8.60 -10.02
CA ASN A 4 -27.96 -7.42 -10.66
C ASN A 4 -26.95 -6.80 -9.68
N ARG A 5 -25.71 -7.31 -9.67
CA ARG A 5 -24.63 -6.75 -8.85
C ARG A 5 -24.18 -5.46 -9.55
N ASN A 6 -24.58 -4.34 -8.97
CA ASN A 6 -24.16 -2.99 -9.35
C ASN A 6 -22.66 -3.00 -9.64
N GLN A 7 -22.30 -2.71 -10.90
CA GLN A 7 -20.96 -2.28 -11.26
C GLN A 7 -20.82 -0.85 -10.75
N GLU A 8 -20.61 -0.69 -9.45
CA GLU A 8 -19.94 0.52 -8.97
C GLU A 8 -18.53 0.42 -9.52
N THR A 9 -18.27 1.17 -10.59
CA THR A 9 -16.91 1.56 -10.94
C THR A 9 -16.39 2.36 -9.76
N GLU A 10 -15.79 1.67 -8.78
CA GLU A 10 -14.84 2.30 -7.88
C GLU A 10 -13.73 2.81 -8.80
N GLU A 11 -13.81 4.08 -9.20
CA GLU A 11 -12.62 4.83 -9.60
C GLU A 11 -11.72 4.84 -8.36
N THR A 12 -10.88 3.82 -8.26
CA THR A 12 -9.77 3.79 -7.31
C THR A 12 -8.99 5.08 -7.53
N PHE A 13 -9.04 5.99 -6.56
CA PHE A 13 -8.33 7.24 -6.62
C PHE A 13 -6.84 6.95 -6.82
N ASP A 14 -6.33 7.24 -8.01
CA ASP A 14 -4.91 7.14 -8.33
C ASP A 14 -4.24 8.47 -7.94
N PRO A 15 -3.52 8.51 -6.80
CA PRO A 15 -2.89 9.73 -6.33
C PRO A 15 -1.85 10.23 -7.32
N GLN A 16 -1.19 9.34 -8.08
CA GLN A 16 -0.17 9.73 -9.05
C GLN A 16 -0.80 10.47 -10.23
N LYS A 17 -1.97 10.04 -10.70
CA LYS A 17 -2.69 10.68 -11.82
C LYS A 17 -3.23 12.06 -11.47
N HIS A 18 -3.66 12.27 -10.22
CA HIS A 18 -4.30 13.53 -9.81
C HIS A 18 -3.35 14.53 -9.16
N VAL A 19 -2.37 14.07 -8.38
CA VAL A 19 -1.53 14.94 -7.54
C VAL A 19 -0.27 15.39 -8.28
N SER A 20 0.33 14.53 -9.12
CA SER A 20 1.56 14.85 -9.86
C SER A 20 1.45 16.10 -10.77
N PRO A 21 0.36 16.30 -11.53
CA PRO A 21 0.21 17.50 -12.36
C PRO A 21 0.13 18.80 -11.54
N ILE A 22 -0.53 18.74 -10.38
CA ILE A 22 -0.68 19.88 -9.47
C ILE A 22 0.69 20.27 -8.91
N ILE A 23 1.47 19.28 -8.48
CA ILE A 23 2.82 19.47 -7.94
C ILE A 23 3.75 20.07 -8.98
N ASN A 24 3.74 19.53 -10.21
CA ASN A 24 4.57 20.04 -11.30
C ASN A 24 4.21 21.50 -11.64
N SER A 25 2.92 21.82 -11.66
CA SER A 25 2.43 23.19 -11.87
C SER A 25 2.89 24.13 -10.75
N LEU A 26 2.77 23.69 -9.48
CA LEU A 26 3.19 24.46 -8.32
C LEU A 26 4.72 24.67 -8.31
N SER A 27 5.50 23.64 -8.64
CA SER A 27 6.95 23.72 -8.79
C SER A 27 7.35 24.76 -9.83
N THR A 28 6.74 24.66 -11.02
CA THR A 28 6.98 25.59 -12.12
C THR A 28 6.64 27.02 -11.71
N SER A 29 5.46 27.24 -11.12
CA SER A 29 5.01 28.55 -10.65
C SER A 29 5.95 29.13 -9.58
N THR A 30 6.41 28.31 -8.63
CA THR A 30 7.31 28.73 -7.55
C THR A 30 8.69 29.12 -8.09
N HIS A 31 9.25 28.35 -9.03
CA HIS A 31 10.49 28.73 -9.70
C HIS A 31 10.34 30.02 -10.52
N HIS A 32 9.23 30.20 -11.24
CA HIS A 32 8.96 31.45 -11.95
C HIS A 32 8.88 32.64 -11.01
N PHE A 33 8.17 32.50 -9.87
CA PHE A 33 8.06 33.55 -8.88
C PHE A 33 9.41 33.88 -8.23
N SER A 34 10.19 32.86 -7.84
CA SER A 34 11.56 33.02 -7.32
C SER A 34 12.46 33.77 -8.32
N ASN A 35 12.42 33.37 -9.60
CA ASN A 35 13.17 34.05 -10.66
C ASN A 35 12.71 35.51 -10.84
N ALA A 36 11.42 35.79 -10.77
CA ALA A 36 10.89 37.16 -10.84
C ALA A 36 11.40 38.01 -9.67
N LEU A 37 11.41 37.48 -8.44
CA LEU A 37 11.98 38.17 -7.28
C LEU A 37 13.47 38.46 -7.46
N MET A 38 14.26 37.51 -7.97
CA MET A 38 15.68 37.71 -8.26
C MET A 38 15.89 38.81 -9.32
N GLN A 39 15.07 38.85 -10.37
CA GLN A 39 15.13 39.91 -11.38
C GLN A 39 14.79 41.28 -10.79
N GLN A 40 13.77 41.37 -9.93
CA GLN A 40 13.43 42.60 -9.22
C GLN A 40 14.57 43.06 -8.31
N ALA A 41 15.19 42.13 -7.56
CA ALA A 41 16.33 42.43 -6.71
C ALA A 41 17.51 42.99 -7.52
N ASN A 42 17.80 42.41 -8.69
CA ASN A 42 18.88 42.89 -9.57
C ASN A 42 18.58 44.28 -10.17
N SER A 43 17.34 44.51 -10.60
CA SER A 43 16.90 45.84 -11.07
C SER A 43 17.01 46.90 -9.97
N LEU A 44 16.58 46.56 -8.75
CA LEU A 44 16.64 47.45 -7.60
C LEU A 44 18.08 47.72 -7.17
N SER A 45 18.97 46.72 -7.20
CA SER A 45 20.40 46.87 -6.95
C SER A 45 21.02 47.91 -7.89
N GLY A 46 20.73 47.82 -9.19
CA GLY A 46 21.24 48.79 -10.16
C GLY A 46 20.74 50.21 -9.91
N LYS A 47 19.48 50.37 -9.45
CA LYS A 47 18.95 51.67 -9.04
C LYS A 47 19.61 52.18 -7.75
N ALA A 48 19.86 51.30 -6.78
CA ALA A 48 20.52 51.63 -5.53
C ALA A 48 21.95 52.16 -5.76
N ASP A 49 22.63 51.66 -6.79
CA ASP A 49 23.97 52.13 -7.14
C ASP A 49 24.02 53.58 -7.64
N MET A 50 22.90 54.11 -8.12
CA MET A 50 22.76 55.51 -8.55
C MET A 50 22.43 56.46 -7.38
N ILE A 51 22.22 55.95 -6.17
CA ILE A 51 21.86 56.75 -4.99
C ILE A 51 23.13 57.31 -4.35
N ASN A 52 23.20 58.65 -4.24
CA ASN A 52 24.34 59.34 -3.64
C ASN A 52 24.27 59.43 -2.11
N ASP A 53 23.06 59.39 -1.54
CA ASP A 53 22.88 59.39 -0.08
C ASP A 53 23.20 58.00 0.51
N PRO A 54 24.21 57.86 1.37
CA PRO A 54 24.66 56.56 1.86
C PRO A 54 23.59 55.79 2.65
N GLU A 55 22.80 56.48 3.47
CA GLU A 55 21.77 55.84 4.32
C GLU A 55 20.59 55.34 3.49
N THR A 56 20.16 56.12 2.50
CA THR A 56 19.14 55.69 1.53
C THR A 56 19.67 54.53 0.68
N LYS A 57 20.92 54.59 0.21
CA LYS A 57 21.55 53.50 -0.54
C LYS A 57 21.57 52.21 0.27
N LYS A 58 21.97 52.29 1.54
CA LYS A 58 21.98 51.15 2.46
C LYS A 58 20.58 50.55 2.62
N SER A 59 19.57 51.38 2.87
CA SER A 59 18.18 50.93 3.04
C SER A 59 17.66 50.19 1.78
N PHE A 60 18.01 50.67 0.59
CA PHE A 60 17.67 49.99 -0.66
C PHE A 60 18.41 48.65 -0.80
N MET A 61 19.68 48.59 -0.45
CA MET A 61 20.46 47.35 -0.49
C MET A 61 19.95 46.30 0.51
N ASP A 62 19.45 46.72 1.67
CA ASP A 62 18.80 45.82 2.62
C ASP A 62 17.54 45.19 2.01
N ILE A 63 16.73 45.97 1.27
CA ILE A 63 15.56 45.45 0.54
C ILE A 63 16.01 44.47 -0.56
N VAL A 64 17.07 44.78 -1.32
CA VAL A 64 17.63 43.89 -2.34
C VAL A 64 18.04 42.54 -1.73
N ASN A 65 18.74 42.58 -0.60
CA ASN A 65 19.18 41.37 0.09
C ASN A 65 17.99 40.55 0.60
N ASN A 66 17.00 41.21 1.21
CA ASN A 66 15.78 40.54 1.65
C ASN A 66 15.04 39.86 0.49
N LEU A 67 14.94 40.51 -0.68
CA LEU A 67 14.32 39.90 -1.87
C LEU A 67 15.08 38.65 -2.34
N ARG A 68 16.42 38.69 -2.32
CA ARG A 68 17.26 37.53 -2.67
C ARG A 68 17.09 36.39 -1.67
N GLU A 69 17.04 36.71 -0.38
CA GLU A 69 16.80 35.73 0.69
C GLU A 69 15.44 35.06 0.54
N ILE A 70 14.38 35.83 0.28
CA ILE A 70 13.04 35.29 0.03
C ILE A 70 13.02 34.38 -1.20
N ALA A 71 13.64 34.78 -2.30
CA ALA A 71 13.73 33.94 -3.51
C ALA A 71 14.47 32.61 -3.24
N SER A 72 15.58 32.68 -2.52
CA SER A 72 16.35 31.49 -2.12
C SER A 72 15.54 30.58 -1.20
N ALA A 73 14.81 31.15 -0.24
CA ALA A 73 13.97 30.40 0.69
C ALA A 73 12.82 29.70 -0.04
N LEU A 74 12.16 30.37 -0.99
CA LEU A 74 11.10 29.76 -1.81
C LEU A 74 11.59 28.58 -2.63
N THR A 75 12.78 28.71 -3.23
CA THR A 75 13.41 27.64 -3.99
C THR A 75 13.68 26.43 -3.09
N SER A 76 14.30 26.68 -1.93
CA SER A 76 14.60 25.63 -0.95
C SER A 76 13.35 24.93 -0.41
N LEU A 77 12.28 25.69 -0.16
CA LEU A 77 11.00 25.15 0.27
C LEU A 77 10.38 24.25 -0.81
N MET A 78 10.48 24.65 -2.08
CA MET A 78 9.98 23.86 -3.20
C MET A 78 10.76 22.55 -3.36
N ASP A 79 12.08 22.59 -3.24
CA ASP A 79 12.93 21.39 -3.33
C ASP A 79 12.61 20.40 -2.19
N ASN A 80 12.44 20.91 -0.97
CA ASN A 80 12.03 20.11 0.18
C ASN A 80 10.65 19.47 -0.03
N ASN A 81 9.69 20.22 -0.56
CA ASN A 81 8.36 19.69 -0.87
C ASN A 81 8.45 18.58 -1.94
N ASN A 82 9.21 18.78 -3.01
CA ASN A 82 9.42 17.78 -4.06
C ASN A 82 10.04 16.49 -3.49
N MET A 83 10.98 16.60 -2.55
CA MET A 83 11.55 15.44 -1.86
C MET A 83 10.51 14.70 -1.02
N ALA A 84 9.71 15.42 -0.22
CA ALA A 84 8.64 14.82 0.59
C ALA A 84 7.60 14.11 -0.28
N ILE A 85 7.26 14.69 -1.43
CA ILE A 85 6.37 14.07 -2.42
C ILE A 85 6.94 12.75 -2.93
N GLY A 86 8.23 12.72 -3.29
CA GLY A 86 8.89 11.49 -3.72
C GLY A 86 8.83 10.41 -2.65
N GLN A 87 9.02 10.77 -1.38
CA GLN A 87 8.88 9.84 -0.25
C GLN A 87 7.45 9.30 -0.12
N PHE A 88 6.44 10.15 -0.29
CA PHE A 88 5.04 9.70 -0.27
C PHE A 88 4.72 8.75 -1.41
N GLN A 89 5.26 8.98 -2.62
CA GLN A 89 5.08 8.08 -3.76
C GLN A 89 5.65 6.69 -3.47
N THR A 90 6.88 6.61 -2.95
CA THR A 90 7.47 5.33 -2.52
C THR A 90 6.64 4.65 -1.44
N LEU A 91 6.12 5.40 -0.47
CA LEU A 91 5.27 4.84 0.58
C LEU A 91 3.96 4.24 0.02
N PHE A 92 3.35 4.88 -0.98
CA PHE A 92 2.16 4.34 -1.64
C PHE A 92 2.46 3.01 -2.36
N GLU A 93 3.59 2.93 -3.06
CA GLU A 93 4.03 1.70 -3.72
C GLU A 93 4.28 0.57 -2.71
N ASP A 94 4.90 0.89 -1.57
CA ASP A 94 5.13 -0.06 -0.48
C ASP A 94 3.82 -0.57 0.12
N VAL A 95 2.83 0.31 0.31
CA VAL A 95 1.50 -0.07 0.81
C VAL A 95 0.77 -0.98 -0.19
N GLU A 96 0.79 -0.66 -1.49
CA GLU A 96 0.17 -1.51 -2.52
C GLU A 96 0.84 -2.90 -2.58
N SER A 97 2.17 -2.94 -2.47
CA SER A 97 2.93 -4.18 -2.40
C SER A 97 2.56 -5.01 -1.16
N LEU A 98 2.42 -4.36 -0.02
CA LEU A 98 2.01 -5.02 1.23
C LEU A 98 0.59 -5.57 1.13
N GLU A 99 -0.34 -4.82 0.54
CA GLU A 99 -1.72 -5.27 0.31
C GLU A 99 -1.75 -6.54 -0.55
N LYS A 100 -1.02 -6.56 -1.67
CA LYS A 100 -0.89 -7.76 -2.53
C LYS A 100 -0.39 -8.98 -1.75
N ARG A 101 0.61 -8.78 -0.89
CA ARG A 101 1.15 -9.84 -0.03
C ARG A 101 0.11 -10.37 0.96
N PHE A 102 -0.70 -9.48 1.55
CA PHE A 102 -1.78 -9.91 2.44
C PHE A 102 -2.82 -10.77 1.72
N TYR A 103 -3.21 -10.41 0.49
CA TYR A 103 -4.12 -11.24 -0.30
C TYR A 103 -3.53 -12.63 -0.61
N CYS A 104 -2.24 -12.70 -0.98
CA CYS A 104 -1.57 -13.99 -1.20
C CYS A 104 -1.57 -14.84 0.08
N PHE A 105 -1.20 -14.25 1.22
CA PHE A 105 -1.15 -14.96 2.50
C PHE A 105 -2.54 -15.45 2.94
N ALA A 106 -3.59 -14.66 2.73
CA ALA A 106 -4.96 -15.08 2.99
C ALA A 106 -5.35 -16.30 2.13
N GLY A 107 -4.95 -16.32 0.85
CA GLY A 107 -5.13 -17.47 -0.03
C GLY A 107 -4.39 -18.72 0.45
N GLU A 108 -3.12 -18.58 0.86
CA GLU A 108 -2.34 -19.69 1.41
C GLU A 108 -2.96 -20.28 2.69
N ILE A 109 -3.51 -19.44 3.57
CA ILE A 109 -4.26 -19.89 4.75
C ILE A 109 -5.50 -20.68 4.32
N GLN A 110 -6.26 -20.20 3.34
CA GLN A 110 -7.46 -20.88 2.86
C GLN A 110 -7.13 -22.27 2.29
N ASP A 111 -6.05 -22.37 1.51
CA ASP A 111 -5.57 -23.66 0.97
C ASP A 111 -5.16 -24.62 2.09
N LEU A 112 -4.50 -24.11 3.14
CA LEU A 112 -4.12 -24.91 4.29
C LEU A 112 -5.34 -25.43 5.06
N ILE A 113 -6.35 -24.59 5.26
CA ILE A 113 -7.62 -24.99 5.89
C ILE A 113 -8.26 -26.14 5.11
N GLN A 114 -8.37 -26.03 3.78
CA GLN A 114 -8.95 -27.09 2.94
C GLN A 114 -8.17 -28.42 3.06
N LYS A 115 -6.83 -28.36 3.09
CA LYS A 115 -5.99 -29.56 3.28
C LYS A 115 -6.25 -30.19 4.65
N MET A 116 -6.36 -29.40 5.71
CA MET A 116 -6.67 -29.88 7.05
C MET A 116 -8.06 -30.53 7.13
N GLU A 117 -9.08 -29.93 6.51
CA GLU A 117 -10.42 -30.50 6.41
C GLU A 117 -10.42 -31.87 5.69
N GLY A 118 -9.61 -32.00 4.63
CA GLY A 118 -9.38 -33.27 3.94
C GLY A 118 -8.76 -34.34 4.85
N ILE A 119 -7.73 -33.97 5.62
CA ILE A 119 -7.10 -34.87 6.60
C ILE A 119 -8.12 -35.32 7.67
N VAL A 120 -8.91 -34.41 8.22
CA VAL A 120 -9.94 -34.73 9.23
C VAL A 120 -10.98 -35.70 8.67
N THR A 121 -11.44 -35.48 7.43
CA THR A 121 -12.36 -36.40 6.75
C THR A 121 -11.76 -37.80 6.62
N ASN A 122 -10.49 -37.89 6.20
CA ASN A 122 -9.81 -39.18 6.05
C ASN A 122 -9.63 -39.90 7.39
N ILE A 123 -9.26 -39.19 8.45
CA ILE A 123 -9.16 -39.76 9.81
C ILE A 123 -10.52 -40.33 10.23
N ARG A 124 -11.61 -39.60 9.98
CA ARG A 124 -12.96 -40.06 10.32
C ARG A 124 -13.35 -41.32 9.56
N LEU A 125 -13.04 -41.39 8.26
CA LEU A 125 -13.27 -42.59 7.45
C LEU A 125 -12.49 -43.79 7.99
N THR A 126 -11.19 -43.63 8.24
CA THR A 126 -10.34 -44.68 8.81
C THR A 126 -10.86 -45.15 10.17
N SER A 127 -11.24 -44.21 11.05
CA SER A 127 -11.80 -44.54 12.37
C SER A 127 -13.09 -45.36 12.25
N ASN A 128 -13.98 -45.01 11.32
CA ASN A 128 -15.22 -45.76 11.10
C ASN A 128 -14.94 -47.17 10.57
N THR A 129 -13.99 -47.32 9.64
CA THR A 129 -13.58 -48.63 9.11
C THR A 129 -12.98 -49.51 10.20
N LEU A 130 -12.14 -48.95 11.07
CA LEU A 130 -11.58 -49.70 12.20
C LEU A 130 -12.68 -50.13 13.19
N GLN A 131 -13.67 -49.28 13.44
CA GLN A 131 -14.81 -49.65 14.28
C GLN A 131 -15.60 -50.81 13.66
N GLN A 132 -15.91 -50.76 12.36
CA GLN A 132 -16.61 -51.85 11.67
C GLN A 132 -15.84 -53.18 11.72
N ILE A 133 -14.51 -53.13 11.57
CA ILE A 133 -13.66 -54.32 11.71
C ILE A 133 -13.72 -54.86 13.14
N SER A 134 -13.63 -53.98 14.15
CA SER A 134 -13.72 -54.37 15.55
C SER A 134 -15.05 -55.04 15.88
N ASP A 135 -16.16 -54.49 15.39
CA ASP A 135 -17.50 -55.03 15.63
C ASP A 135 -17.64 -56.41 14.99
N ALA A 136 -17.17 -56.59 13.76
CA ALA A 136 -17.21 -57.89 13.06
C ALA A 136 -16.37 -58.97 13.77
N LEU A 137 -15.20 -58.62 14.31
CA LEU A 137 -14.38 -59.55 15.08
C LEU A 137 -15.03 -59.95 16.41
N GLN A 138 -15.74 -59.03 17.07
CA GLN A 138 -16.50 -59.34 18.28
C GLN A 138 -17.69 -60.26 17.96
N GLU A 139 -18.39 -60.02 16.85
CA GLU A 139 -19.46 -60.91 16.41
C GLU A 139 -18.94 -62.33 16.10
N ASP A 140 -17.81 -62.46 15.43
CA ASP A 140 -17.17 -63.76 15.12
C ASP A 140 -16.75 -64.51 16.40
N GLU A 141 -16.13 -63.80 17.36
CA GLU A 141 -15.74 -64.37 18.66
C GLU A 141 -16.97 -64.89 19.44
N VAL A 142 -18.06 -64.12 19.48
CA VAL A 142 -19.31 -64.53 20.15
C VAL A 142 -19.96 -65.73 19.45
N MET A 143 -19.92 -65.80 18.12
CA MET A 143 -20.49 -66.91 17.35
C MET A 143 -19.69 -68.21 17.54
N SER A 144 -18.37 -68.11 17.61
CA SER A 144 -17.47 -69.25 17.89
C SER A 144 -17.67 -69.77 19.32
N GLU A 145 -17.78 -68.88 20.32
CA GLU A 145 -18.05 -69.27 21.72
C GLU A 145 -19.45 -69.87 21.93
N ALA A 146 -20.44 -69.45 21.13
CA ALA A 146 -21.81 -69.97 21.20
C ALA A 146 -21.97 -71.38 20.56
N GLY A 147 -20.93 -71.92 19.91
CA GLY A 147 -21.00 -73.22 19.22
C GLY A 147 -21.94 -73.22 18.00
N LEU A 148 -22.14 -72.04 17.39
CA LEU A 148 -23.05 -71.82 16.26
C LEU A 148 -22.30 -71.69 14.92
N GLU A 149 -21.09 -72.24 14.81
CA GLU A 149 -20.50 -72.49 13.50
C GLU A 149 -21.36 -73.52 12.78
N GLY A 150 -21.94 -73.10 11.65
CA GLY A 150 -22.92 -73.88 10.91
C GLY A 150 -22.45 -75.29 10.63
N ASP A 151 -23.32 -76.24 10.97
CA ASP A 151 -23.33 -77.61 10.48
C ASP A 151 -23.50 -77.56 8.95
N GLU A 152 -22.41 -77.36 8.21
CA GLU A 152 -22.34 -77.67 6.78
C GLU A 152 -22.30 -79.19 6.64
N THR A 153 -23.48 -79.81 6.74
CA THR A 153 -23.70 -81.21 6.37
C THR A 153 -23.87 -81.32 4.85
N GLU A 154 -22.86 -81.88 4.18
CA GLU A 154 -23.05 -82.64 2.92
C GLU A 154 -23.59 -84.05 3.20
#